data_AF-R6CV11-F1
#
_entry.id   AF-R6CV11-F1
#
_cell.length_a   1.000
_cell.length_b   1.000
_cell.length_c   1.000
_cell.angle_alpha   90.00
_cell.angle_beta   90.00
_cell.angle_gamma   90.00
#
_symmetry.space_group_name_H-M   'P 1'
#
loop_
_entity.id
_entity.type
_entity.pdbx_description
1 polymer ?
#
loop_
_entity_poly.entity_id
_entity_poly.type
_entity_poly.pdbx_seq_one_letter_code
_entity_poly.pdbx_strand_id
1 'polypeptide(L)'
;MKCHKCGAELPEGRLYCEKCGEEVHIVPDFEPEIENSMQESLTAIAEHAEFGPETEQEKKHQRLFRIVSIAAGVLIVFLVLLLCCFHFRSRSLTYQLKRAQACYQNGKLPEAAEHYKAAIAMDETDISLQHALADIYLALGEEESYLEILNRIRKSVYASPDEVISAYKKLVAYYKEKEDYSTINTLVTSSDNDEVKNLFRNYMAQPPEFSYKGGNYAQVIPLKLTSGTQGTIYYTLDGMMPNENSEVYTTPIFLDTGNYTVTAIFVNEYGIKSDVVSQNFDIDVIKPPAPEVSVYSGEYTAPVMIEVAESMEGMVYYTTDGTEPTLQSLIYTGPIPMPLGKSVFHFAIATEDGVFGESTVREYTLTLPTEFTPEDALSGLYSQFTENGKTVEADGSILSPDLNGRYLYTFQYALSIPDEGDFYVIAEVFEDSAGMQTKTGTVFAVDIYTGEYYKLSRGALDNYILEPY
;
A
#
# COMPACT_ATOMS: atom_id res chain seq x y z
N MET A 1 -80.71 -44.57 4.85
CA MET A 1 -81.28 -43.22 5.15
C MET A 1 -80.64 -42.16 4.25
N LYS A 2 -81.20 -40.95 4.07
CA LYS A 2 -80.53 -39.88 3.30
C LYS A 2 -79.99 -38.80 4.24
N CYS A 3 -78.81 -38.27 3.95
CA CYS A 3 -78.21 -37.19 4.74
C CYS A 3 -79.09 -35.93 4.64
N HIS A 4 -79.50 -35.36 5.78
CA HIS A 4 -80.38 -34.18 5.81
C HIS A 4 -79.70 -32.92 5.21
N LYS A 5 -78.35 -32.88 5.19
CA LYS A 5 -77.59 -31.71 4.77
C LYS A 5 -77.22 -31.72 3.28
N CYS A 6 -76.89 -32.89 2.72
CA CYS A 6 -76.45 -32.98 1.32
C CYS A 6 -77.27 -33.94 0.43
N GLY A 7 -78.26 -34.64 0.98
CA GLY A 7 -79.16 -35.51 0.22
C GLY A 7 -78.57 -36.84 -0.28
N ALA A 8 -77.29 -37.11 0.00
CA ALA A 8 -76.65 -38.39 -0.36
C ALA A 8 -77.24 -39.57 0.43
N GLU A 9 -77.32 -40.74 -0.20
CA GLU A 9 -77.74 -41.98 0.47
C GLU A 9 -76.66 -42.47 1.44
N LEU A 10 -77.08 -42.76 2.66
CA LEU A 10 -76.26 -43.28 3.76
C LEU A 10 -76.52 -44.79 3.90
N PRO A 11 -75.48 -45.63 3.81
CA PRO A 11 -75.54 -47.05 4.16
C PRO A 11 -75.96 -47.27 5.61
N GLU A 12 -76.66 -48.37 5.90
CA GLU A 12 -77.08 -48.70 7.27
C GLU A 12 -75.88 -48.89 8.22
N GLY A 13 -75.99 -48.35 9.44
CA GLY A 13 -74.98 -48.52 10.51
C GLY A 13 -73.88 -47.46 10.58
N ARG A 14 -73.89 -46.42 9.73
CA ARG A 14 -72.90 -45.33 9.76
C ARG A 14 -73.38 -44.10 10.55
N LEU A 15 -72.51 -43.59 11.42
CA LEU A 15 -72.78 -42.46 12.32
C LEU A 15 -72.43 -41.08 11.71
N TYR A 16 -71.84 -41.02 10.53
CA TYR A 16 -71.51 -39.78 9.83
C TYR A 16 -71.60 -39.93 8.31
N CYS A 17 -71.86 -38.82 7.61
CA CYS A 17 -71.94 -38.79 6.15
C CYS A 17 -70.56 -38.73 5.50
N GLU A 18 -70.20 -39.72 4.68
CA GLU A 18 -68.90 -39.76 3.99
C GLU A 18 -68.69 -38.63 2.97
N LYS A 19 -69.76 -37.97 2.53
CA LYS A 19 -69.67 -36.94 1.47
C LYS A 19 -69.53 -35.51 2.01
N CYS A 20 -70.08 -35.22 3.19
CA CYS A 20 -70.04 -33.88 3.78
C CYS A 20 -69.57 -33.82 5.24
N GLY A 21 -69.29 -34.97 5.87
CA GLY A 21 -68.75 -35.07 7.23
C GLY A 21 -69.77 -34.85 8.36
N GLU A 22 -71.06 -34.65 8.04
CA GLU A 22 -72.08 -34.38 9.06
C GLU A 22 -72.42 -35.64 9.89
N GLU A 23 -72.54 -35.49 11.21
CA GLU A 23 -72.92 -36.58 12.12
C GLU A 23 -74.43 -36.87 12.09
N VAL A 24 -74.79 -38.13 12.25
CA VAL A 24 -76.17 -38.59 12.27
C VAL A 24 -76.70 -38.55 13.69
N HIS A 25 -77.53 -37.56 14.01
CA HIS A 25 -78.26 -37.51 15.27
C HIS A 25 -79.36 -38.58 15.31
N ILE A 26 -79.16 -39.61 16.13
CA ILE A 26 -80.18 -40.60 16.47
C ILE A 26 -80.84 -40.14 17.76
N VAL A 27 -82.15 -39.89 17.72
CA VAL A 27 -82.97 -39.65 18.92
C VAL A 27 -83.49 -41.01 19.37
N PRO A 28 -83.13 -41.50 20.58
CA PRO A 28 -83.71 -42.74 21.10
C PRO A 28 -85.21 -42.56 21.36
N ASP A 29 -86.01 -43.54 20.93
CA ASP A 29 -87.43 -43.60 21.25
C ASP A 29 -87.65 -43.76 22.76
N PHE A 30 -88.62 -43.01 23.26
CA PHE A 30 -88.87 -42.75 24.67
C PHE A 30 -89.82 -43.82 25.25
N GLU A 31 -89.33 -44.73 26.10
CA GLU A 31 -90.15 -45.72 26.82
C GLU A 31 -90.59 -45.17 28.20
N PRO A 32 -91.90 -44.94 28.45
CA PRO A 32 -92.38 -44.25 29.66
C PRO A 32 -92.43 -45.11 30.94
N GLU A 33 -91.98 -46.37 30.92
CA GLU A 33 -92.21 -47.32 32.03
C GLU A 33 -91.05 -47.42 33.04
N ILE A 34 -89.88 -46.83 32.77
CA ILE A 34 -88.69 -46.94 33.63
C ILE A 34 -88.65 -45.88 34.75
N GLU A 35 -89.51 -44.84 34.69
CA GLU A 35 -89.49 -43.76 35.69
C GLU A 35 -90.27 -44.08 36.98
N ASN A 36 -91.31 -44.93 36.92
CA ASN A 36 -92.09 -45.32 38.10
C ASN A 36 -91.37 -46.30 39.04
N SER A 37 -90.42 -47.09 38.53
CA SER A 37 -89.61 -48.03 39.34
C SER A 37 -88.52 -47.32 40.16
N MET A 38 -88.03 -46.17 39.70
CA MET A 38 -87.06 -45.36 40.44
C MET A 38 -87.70 -44.53 41.55
N GLN A 39 -88.95 -44.08 41.38
CA GLN A 39 -89.66 -43.27 42.39
C GLN A 39 -90.15 -44.10 43.58
N GLU A 40 -90.60 -45.36 43.39
CA GLU A 40 -90.96 -46.24 44.51
C GLU A 40 -89.74 -46.68 45.34
N SER A 41 -88.57 -46.80 44.71
CA SER A 41 -87.31 -47.12 45.41
C SER A 41 -86.79 -45.93 46.24
N LEU A 42 -87.08 -44.70 45.82
CA LEU A 42 -86.68 -43.46 46.52
C LEU A 42 -87.57 -43.15 47.73
N THR A 43 -88.87 -43.46 47.69
CA THR A 43 -89.77 -43.31 48.85
C THR A 43 -89.52 -44.36 49.94
N ALA A 44 -89.16 -45.60 49.59
CA ALA A 44 -88.79 -46.63 50.57
C ALA A 44 -87.46 -46.35 51.30
N ILE A 45 -86.51 -45.64 50.67
CA ILE A 45 -85.26 -45.20 51.30
C ILE A 45 -85.47 -43.93 52.14
N ALA A 46 -86.44 -43.08 51.77
CA ALA A 46 -86.77 -41.86 52.52
C ALA A 46 -87.52 -42.14 53.83
N GLU A 47 -88.32 -43.20 53.94
CA GLU A 47 -89.08 -43.55 55.15
C GLU A 47 -88.25 -44.28 56.23
N HIS A 48 -87.05 -44.79 55.90
CA HIS A 48 -86.13 -45.40 56.87
C HIS A 48 -84.93 -44.53 57.26
N ALA A 49 -84.94 -43.25 56.87
CA ALA A 49 -83.94 -42.27 57.27
C ALA A 49 -84.48 -41.32 58.36
N GLU A 50 -85.02 -41.86 59.45
CA GLU A 50 -85.10 -41.12 60.71
C GLU A 50 -83.68 -40.99 61.28
N PHE A 51 -82.97 -39.94 60.86
CA PHE A 51 -81.77 -39.48 61.54
C PHE A 51 -82.16 -38.99 62.94
N GLY A 52 -81.92 -39.83 63.95
CA GLY A 52 -81.91 -39.42 65.35
C GLY A 52 -80.94 -38.24 65.57
N PRO A 53 -81.12 -37.44 66.63
CA PRO A 53 -80.34 -36.22 66.82
C PRO A 53 -78.84 -36.56 66.87
N GLU A 54 -78.10 -36.08 65.86
CA GLU A 54 -76.64 -36.20 65.78
C GLU A 54 -75.98 -35.76 67.09
N THR A 55 -75.16 -36.65 67.68
CA THR A 55 -74.45 -36.35 68.91
C THR A 55 -73.41 -35.24 68.68
N GLU A 56 -73.20 -34.39 69.70
CA GLU A 56 -72.31 -33.22 69.65
C GLU A 56 -70.86 -33.54 69.21
N GLN A 57 -70.43 -34.81 69.35
CA GLN A 57 -69.11 -35.30 68.94
C GLN A 57 -68.99 -35.53 67.42
N GLU A 58 -70.02 -36.01 66.72
CA GLU A 58 -69.95 -36.30 65.28
C GLU A 58 -69.95 -35.02 64.42
N LYS A 59 -70.73 -34.01 64.80
CA LYS A 59 -70.67 -32.66 64.21
C LYS A 59 -69.30 -32.02 64.41
N LYS A 60 -68.65 -32.27 65.55
CA LYS A 60 -67.29 -31.78 65.83
C LYS A 60 -66.27 -32.45 64.92
N HIS A 61 -66.38 -33.75 64.68
CA HIS A 61 -65.44 -34.50 63.86
C HIS A 61 -65.57 -34.18 62.37
N GLN A 62 -66.79 -34.02 61.84
CA GLN A 62 -67.00 -33.54 60.46
C GLN A 62 -66.54 -32.09 60.26
N ARG A 63 -66.77 -31.20 61.24
CA ARG A 63 -66.23 -29.84 61.20
C ARG A 63 -64.70 -29.83 61.26
N LEU A 64 -64.09 -30.66 62.12
CA LEU A 64 -62.63 -30.80 62.17
C LEU A 64 -62.07 -31.33 60.85
N PHE A 65 -62.68 -32.36 60.26
CA PHE A 65 -62.23 -32.93 58.99
C PHE A 65 -62.33 -31.94 57.83
N ARG A 66 -63.40 -31.14 57.74
CA ARG A 66 -63.52 -30.04 56.76
C ARG A 66 -62.49 -28.93 57.00
N ILE A 67 -62.22 -28.57 58.25
CA ILE A 67 -61.20 -27.56 58.58
C ILE A 67 -59.81 -28.08 58.22
N VAL A 68 -59.50 -29.34 58.51
CA VAL A 68 -58.22 -29.98 58.21
C VAL A 68 -58.02 -30.15 56.69
N SER A 69 -59.07 -30.52 55.94
CA SER A 69 -58.96 -30.66 54.48
C SER A 69 -58.87 -29.31 53.75
N ILE A 70 -59.56 -28.27 54.23
CA ILE A 70 -59.38 -26.90 53.74
C ILE A 70 -57.97 -26.40 54.09
N ALA A 71 -57.49 -26.64 55.32
CA ALA A 71 -56.13 -26.26 55.73
C ALA A 71 -55.05 -26.98 54.92
N ALA A 72 -55.23 -28.28 54.61
CA ALA A 72 -54.33 -29.03 53.75
C ALA A 72 -54.35 -28.53 52.30
N GLY A 73 -55.53 -28.19 51.76
CA GLY A 73 -55.67 -27.57 50.44
C GLY A 73 -54.97 -26.21 50.37
N VAL A 74 -55.13 -25.36 51.39
CA VAL A 74 -54.43 -24.08 51.50
C VAL A 74 -52.91 -24.27 51.62
N LEU A 75 -52.45 -25.27 52.37
CA LEU A 75 -51.02 -25.60 52.49
C LEU A 75 -50.43 -26.05 51.15
N ILE A 76 -51.15 -26.88 50.38
CA ILE A 76 -50.71 -27.33 49.05
C ILE A 76 -50.66 -26.15 48.09
N VAL A 77 -51.70 -25.30 48.05
CA VAL A 77 -51.69 -24.08 47.22
C VAL A 77 -50.56 -23.15 47.65
N PHE A 78 -50.29 -23.01 48.95
CA PHE A 78 -49.17 -22.23 49.46
C PHE A 78 -47.80 -22.82 49.04
N LEU A 79 -47.63 -24.14 49.10
CA LEU A 79 -46.42 -24.82 48.62
C LEU A 79 -46.24 -24.67 47.10
N VAL A 80 -47.31 -24.77 46.33
CA VAL A 80 -47.30 -24.51 44.88
C VAL A 80 -46.95 -23.06 44.59
N LEU A 81 -47.54 -22.10 45.33
CA LEU A 81 -47.19 -20.69 45.21
C LEU A 81 -45.73 -20.43 45.59
N LEU A 82 -45.20 -21.08 46.63
CA LEU A 82 -43.79 -21.00 47.00
C LEU A 82 -42.88 -21.59 45.92
N LEU A 83 -43.23 -22.73 45.33
CA LEU A 83 -42.48 -23.34 44.23
C LEU A 83 -42.53 -22.48 42.97
N CYS A 84 -43.70 -21.91 42.64
CA CYS A 84 -43.86 -20.95 41.56
C CYS A 84 -43.02 -19.69 41.82
N CYS A 85 -43.12 -19.09 43.01
CA CYS A 85 -42.31 -17.94 43.39
C CYS A 85 -40.81 -18.25 43.38
N PHE A 86 -40.40 -19.44 43.84
CA PHE A 86 -39.01 -19.88 43.80
C PHE A 86 -38.54 -20.05 42.36
N HIS A 87 -39.34 -20.67 41.49
CA HIS A 87 -39.05 -20.84 40.07
C HIS A 87 -38.98 -19.50 39.32
N PHE A 88 -39.90 -18.57 39.60
CA PHE A 88 -39.86 -17.22 39.03
C PHE A 88 -38.65 -16.43 39.54
N ARG A 89 -38.32 -16.54 40.83
CA ARG A 89 -37.17 -15.85 41.42
C ARG A 89 -35.83 -16.45 40.95
N SER A 90 -35.74 -17.77 40.82
CA SER A 90 -34.55 -18.45 40.32
C SER A 90 -34.31 -18.21 38.83
N ARG A 91 -35.36 -17.85 38.08
CA ARG A 91 -35.27 -17.40 36.68
C ARG A 91 -35.14 -15.88 36.51
N SER A 92 -34.89 -15.13 37.57
CA SER A 92 -34.63 -13.68 37.43
C SER A 92 -33.17 -13.41 37.09
N LEU A 93 -32.92 -12.42 36.21
CA LEU A 93 -31.58 -12.00 35.80
C LEU A 93 -30.70 -11.66 37.01
N THR A 94 -31.23 -10.87 37.95
CA THR A 94 -30.51 -10.48 39.18
C THR A 94 -30.12 -11.67 40.05
N TYR A 95 -30.95 -12.72 40.12
CA TYR A 95 -30.60 -13.93 40.86
C TYR A 95 -29.47 -14.68 40.18
N GLN A 96 -29.54 -14.86 38.86
CA GLN A 96 -28.52 -15.55 38.08
C GLN A 96 -27.16 -14.83 38.18
N LEU A 97 -27.13 -13.51 38.04
CA LEU A 97 -25.89 -12.73 38.17
C LEU A 97 -25.28 -12.79 39.56
N LYS A 98 -26.09 -12.67 40.63
CA LYS A 98 -25.58 -12.81 42.01
C LYS A 98 -25.00 -14.19 42.28
N ARG A 99 -25.63 -15.24 41.75
CA ARG A 99 -25.12 -16.62 41.85
C ARG A 99 -23.84 -16.80 41.04
N ALA A 100 -23.82 -16.30 39.80
CA ALA A 100 -22.64 -16.34 38.94
C ALA A 100 -21.42 -15.70 39.61
N GLN A 101 -21.58 -14.49 40.14
CA GLN A 101 -20.53 -13.76 40.86
C GLN A 101 -20.08 -14.49 42.12
N ALA A 102 -21.01 -15.04 42.92
CA ALA A 102 -20.67 -15.81 44.10
C ALA A 102 -19.89 -17.10 43.75
N CYS A 103 -20.30 -17.82 42.70
CA CYS A 103 -19.57 -19.01 42.23
C CYS A 103 -18.17 -18.64 41.71
N TYR A 104 -18.05 -17.54 40.96
CA TYR A 104 -16.78 -17.03 40.45
C TYR A 104 -15.81 -16.68 41.59
N GLN A 105 -16.26 -15.92 42.60
CA GLN A 105 -15.45 -15.55 43.76
C GLN A 105 -15.00 -16.76 44.61
N ASN A 106 -15.79 -17.83 44.62
CA ASN A 106 -15.47 -19.07 45.31
C ASN A 106 -14.63 -20.05 44.45
N GLY A 107 -14.15 -19.63 43.27
CA GLY A 107 -13.34 -20.45 42.36
C GLY A 107 -14.12 -21.56 41.63
N LYS A 108 -15.45 -21.57 41.74
CA LYS A 108 -16.32 -22.56 41.10
C LYS A 108 -16.69 -22.12 39.68
N LEU A 109 -15.68 -22.11 38.81
CA LEU A 109 -15.77 -21.59 37.45
C LEU A 109 -16.84 -22.28 36.57
N PRO A 110 -17.01 -23.63 36.58
CA PRO A 110 -18.05 -24.27 35.76
C PRO A 110 -19.47 -23.87 36.19
N GLU A 111 -19.72 -23.81 37.52
CA GLU A 111 -21.02 -23.37 38.04
C GLU A 111 -21.29 -21.90 37.72
N ALA A 112 -20.25 -21.05 37.77
CA ALA A 112 -20.35 -19.65 37.37
C ALA A 112 -20.70 -19.53 35.88
N ALA A 113 -20.07 -20.31 35.00
CA ALA A 113 -20.35 -20.32 33.57
C ALA A 113 -21.82 -20.64 33.27
N GLU A 114 -22.42 -21.64 33.91
CA GLU A 114 -23.83 -21.99 33.75
C GLU A 114 -24.77 -20.84 34.15
N HIS A 115 -24.47 -20.16 35.26
CA HIS A 115 -25.24 -19.00 35.69
C HIS A 115 -25.08 -17.79 34.74
N TYR A 116 -23.90 -17.57 34.18
CA TYR A 116 -23.67 -16.55 33.16
C TYR A 116 -24.37 -16.87 31.84
N LYS A 117 -24.35 -18.13 31.38
CA LYS A 117 -25.13 -18.58 30.20
C LYS A 117 -26.62 -18.32 30.41
N ALA A 118 -27.16 -18.68 31.57
CA ALA A 118 -28.55 -18.46 31.91
C ALA A 118 -28.89 -16.95 31.95
N ALA A 119 -27.98 -16.11 32.41
CA ALA A 119 -28.14 -14.65 32.39
C ALA A 119 -28.13 -14.09 30.97
N ILE A 120 -27.19 -14.52 30.11
CA ILE A 120 -27.11 -14.10 28.70
C ILE A 120 -28.37 -14.52 27.93
N ALA A 121 -28.92 -15.71 28.19
CA ALA A 121 -30.18 -16.15 27.57
C ALA A 121 -31.40 -15.29 27.99
N MET A 122 -31.30 -14.52 29.08
CA MET A 122 -32.35 -13.60 29.52
C MET A 122 -32.14 -12.18 28.99
N ASP A 123 -30.88 -11.76 28.83
CA ASP A 123 -30.49 -10.48 28.27
C ASP A 123 -29.31 -10.68 27.31
N GLU A 124 -29.63 -10.97 26.06
CA GLU A 124 -28.63 -11.19 25.01
C GLU A 124 -27.91 -9.90 24.59
N THR A 125 -28.47 -8.74 24.97
CA THR A 125 -27.95 -7.42 24.59
C THR A 125 -26.80 -6.96 25.47
N ASP A 126 -26.66 -7.52 26.68
CA ASP A 126 -25.57 -7.20 27.60
C ASP A 126 -24.28 -7.94 27.21
N ILE A 127 -23.44 -7.25 26.42
CA ILE A 127 -22.16 -7.75 25.93
C ILE A 127 -21.12 -7.91 27.05
N SER A 128 -21.26 -7.16 28.15
CA SER A 128 -20.35 -7.28 29.29
C SER A 128 -20.43 -8.68 29.93
N LEU A 129 -21.61 -9.28 29.97
CA LEU A 129 -21.81 -10.65 30.45
C LEU A 129 -21.14 -11.67 29.53
N GLN A 130 -21.17 -11.43 28.22
CA GLN A 130 -20.52 -12.28 27.25
C GLN A 130 -18.99 -12.22 27.41
N HIS A 131 -18.42 -11.04 27.62
CA HIS A 131 -17.00 -10.90 27.93
C HIS A 131 -16.60 -11.63 29.23
N ALA A 132 -17.41 -11.53 30.28
CA ALA A 132 -17.16 -12.22 31.54
C ALA A 132 -17.21 -13.76 31.38
N LEU A 133 -18.17 -14.27 30.59
CA LEU A 133 -18.25 -15.70 30.29
C LEU A 133 -17.06 -16.17 29.45
N ALA A 134 -16.60 -15.38 28.48
CA ALA A 134 -15.39 -15.68 27.72
C ALA A 134 -14.16 -15.81 28.64
N ASP A 135 -13.99 -14.90 29.60
CA ASP A 135 -12.85 -14.95 30.55
C ASP A 135 -12.90 -16.22 31.43
N ILE A 136 -14.11 -16.66 31.81
CA ILE A 136 -14.30 -17.93 32.52
C ILE A 136 -13.92 -19.13 31.64
N TYR A 137 -14.32 -19.14 30.37
CA TYR A 137 -13.98 -20.23 29.45
C TYR A 137 -12.49 -20.33 29.18
N LEU A 138 -11.81 -19.18 29.03
CA LEU A 138 -10.36 -19.15 28.92
C LEU A 138 -9.69 -19.76 30.17
N ALA A 139 -10.18 -19.41 31.37
CA ALA A 139 -9.67 -19.95 32.62
C ALA A 139 -9.96 -21.46 32.82
N LEU A 140 -11.03 -21.97 32.20
CA LEU A 140 -11.38 -23.40 32.19
C LEU A 140 -10.61 -24.19 31.12
N GLY A 141 -9.94 -23.52 30.17
CA GLY A 141 -9.32 -24.16 29.01
C GLY A 141 -10.32 -24.59 27.93
N GLU A 142 -11.56 -24.10 27.97
CA GLU A 142 -12.59 -24.38 26.96
C GLU A 142 -12.40 -23.46 25.73
N GLU A 143 -11.40 -23.75 24.91
CA GLU A 143 -10.97 -22.90 23.79
C GLU A 143 -12.06 -22.67 22.72
N GLU A 144 -12.80 -23.72 22.34
CA GLU A 144 -13.85 -23.61 21.32
C GLU A 144 -14.95 -22.64 21.75
N SER A 145 -15.44 -22.79 22.99
CA SER A 145 -16.47 -21.91 23.55
C SER A 145 -15.97 -20.49 23.78
N TYR A 146 -14.70 -20.31 24.14
CA TYR A 146 -14.06 -19.00 24.21
C TYR A 146 -14.07 -18.29 22.85
N LEU A 147 -13.60 -18.96 21.79
CA LEU A 147 -13.56 -18.41 20.44
C LEU A 147 -14.96 -18.15 19.88
N GLU A 148 -15.93 -19.03 20.16
CA GLU A 148 -17.32 -18.85 19.73
C GLU A 148 -17.92 -17.55 20.30
N ILE A 149 -17.75 -17.32 21.61
CA ILE A 149 -18.26 -16.09 22.24
C ILE A 149 -17.60 -14.85 21.66
N LEU A 150 -16.27 -14.83 21.53
CA LEU A 150 -15.59 -13.64 21.00
C LEU A 150 -15.96 -13.36 19.55
N ASN A 151 -16.16 -14.40 18.73
CA ASN A 151 -16.67 -14.25 17.38
C ASN A 151 -18.11 -13.72 17.35
N ARG A 152 -18.96 -14.13 18.30
CA ARG A 152 -20.31 -13.60 18.45
C ARG A 152 -20.30 -12.12 18.84
N ILE A 153 -19.48 -11.73 19.82
CA ILE A 153 -19.35 -10.33 20.25
C ILE A 153 -18.93 -9.44 19.07
N ARG A 154 -17.91 -9.87 18.32
CA ARG A 154 -17.40 -9.12 17.16
C ARG A 154 -18.46 -8.87 16.08
N LYS A 155 -19.40 -9.80 15.89
CA LYS A 155 -20.47 -9.72 14.89
C LYS A 155 -21.79 -9.16 15.46
N SER A 156 -21.83 -8.83 16.74
CA SER A 156 -23.05 -8.39 17.41
C SER A 156 -23.39 -6.96 17.03
N VAL A 157 -24.66 -6.72 16.72
CA VAL A 157 -25.20 -5.36 16.48
C VAL A 157 -25.33 -4.57 17.79
N TYR A 158 -25.35 -5.26 18.93
CA TYR A 158 -25.51 -4.66 20.26
C TYR A 158 -24.18 -4.27 20.92
N ALA A 159 -23.05 -4.70 20.37
CA ALA A 159 -21.73 -4.38 20.91
C ALA A 159 -21.32 -2.94 20.59
N SER A 160 -20.89 -2.23 21.62
CA SER A 160 -20.22 -0.94 21.44
C SER A 160 -18.88 -1.12 20.71
N PRO A 161 -18.36 -0.08 20.05
CA PRO A 161 -17.04 -0.14 19.40
C PRO A 161 -15.93 -0.63 20.33
N ASP A 162 -15.93 -0.19 21.59
CA ASP A 162 -14.93 -0.58 22.60
C ASP A 162 -15.00 -2.07 22.95
N GLU A 163 -16.20 -2.64 23.04
CA GLU A 163 -16.41 -4.07 23.30
C GLU A 163 -15.97 -4.92 22.11
N VAL A 164 -16.24 -4.48 20.89
CA VAL A 164 -15.74 -5.12 19.67
C VAL A 164 -14.20 -5.11 19.66
N ILE A 165 -13.58 -3.95 19.94
CA ILE A 165 -12.12 -3.83 20.04
C ILE A 165 -11.56 -4.73 21.14
N SER A 166 -12.23 -4.83 22.30
CA SER A 166 -11.87 -5.74 23.38
C SER A 166 -11.89 -7.20 22.93
N ALA A 167 -12.91 -7.62 22.18
CA ALA A 167 -12.98 -8.96 21.62
C ALA A 167 -11.83 -9.23 20.63
N TYR A 168 -11.50 -8.27 19.76
CA TYR A 168 -10.32 -8.38 18.88
C TYR A 168 -9.01 -8.48 19.67
N LYS A 169 -8.79 -7.66 20.70
CA LYS A 169 -7.59 -7.75 21.56
C LYS A 169 -7.44 -9.14 22.16
N LYS A 170 -8.53 -9.72 22.66
CA LYS A 170 -8.57 -11.07 23.24
C LYS A 170 -8.28 -12.16 22.19
N LEU A 171 -8.86 -12.06 20.99
CA LEU A 171 -8.60 -12.99 19.88
C LEU A 171 -7.17 -12.91 19.38
N VAL A 172 -6.66 -11.70 19.14
CA VAL A 172 -5.29 -11.47 18.67
C VAL A 172 -4.28 -11.97 19.71
N ALA A 173 -4.51 -11.71 21.00
CA ALA A 173 -3.65 -12.24 22.07
C ALA A 173 -3.61 -13.77 22.08
N TYR A 174 -4.78 -14.41 21.94
CA TYR A 174 -4.89 -15.87 21.88
C TYR A 174 -4.13 -16.47 20.68
N TYR A 175 -4.34 -15.95 19.47
CA TYR A 175 -3.64 -16.46 18.28
C TYR A 175 -2.16 -16.13 18.29
N LYS A 176 -1.76 -15.01 18.91
CA LYS A 176 -0.36 -14.62 19.06
C LYS A 176 0.39 -15.60 19.97
N GLU A 177 -0.22 -16.04 21.07
CA GLU A 177 0.38 -17.05 21.95
C GLU A 177 0.64 -18.38 21.23
N LYS A 178 -0.18 -18.70 20.24
CA LYS A 178 -0.04 -19.88 19.37
C LYS A 178 0.82 -19.65 18.12
N GLU A 179 1.39 -18.45 17.96
CA GLU A 179 2.14 -18.02 16.78
C GLU A 179 1.35 -18.13 15.44
N ASP A 180 0.02 -18.15 15.51
CA ASP A 180 -0.86 -18.23 14.35
C ASP A 180 -1.14 -16.82 13.79
N TYR A 181 -0.10 -16.21 13.23
CA TYR A 181 -0.17 -14.87 12.64
C TYR A 181 -1.01 -14.83 11.36
N SER A 182 -1.19 -15.98 10.68
CA SER A 182 -2.04 -16.08 9.50
C SER A 182 -3.50 -15.81 9.87
N THR A 183 -4.00 -16.45 10.93
CA THR A 183 -5.36 -16.21 11.41
C THR A 183 -5.54 -14.77 11.90
N ILE A 184 -4.54 -14.18 12.55
CA ILE A 184 -4.58 -12.75 12.93
C ILE A 184 -4.72 -11.86 11.70
N ASN A 185 -3.91 -12.07 10.65
CA ASN A 185 -3.99 -11.30 9.41
C ASN A 185 -5.40 -11.37 8.80
N THR A 186 -5.96 -12.57 8.67
CA THR A 186 -7.33 -12.76 8.14
C THR A 186 -8.37 -12.08 9.02
N LEU A 187 -8.26 -12.24 10.35
CA LEU A 187 -9.18 -11.66 11.33
C LEU A 187 -9.23 -10.15 11.22
N VAL A 188 -8.06 -9.50 11.20
CA VAL A 188 -7.93 -8.03 11.16
C VAL A 188 -8.31 -7.48 9.79
N THR A 189 -7.88 -8.12 8.70
CA THR A 189 -8.18 -7.68 7.33
C THR A 189 -9.66 -7.73 7.01
N SER A 190 -10.37 -8.75 7.53
CA SER A 190 -11.83 -8.89 7.38
C SER A 190 -12.67 -7.90 8.19
N SER A 191 -12.05 -7.10 9.07
CA SER A 191 -12.75 -6.13 9.90
C SER A 191 -13.24 -4.95 9.06
N ASP A 192 -14.48 -4.49 9.26
CA ASP A 192 -14.94 -3.21 8.71
C ASP A 192 -14.54 -2.02 9.61
N ASN A 193 -14.01 -2.30 10.81
CA ASN A 193 -13.61 -1.27 11.77
C ASN A 193 -12.14 -0.84 11.52
N ASP A 194 -11.95 0.41 11.10
CA ASP A 194 -10.65 1.01 10.82
C ASP A 194 -9.75 1.14 12.06
N GLU A 195 -10.33 1.33 13.24
CA GLU A 195 -9.57 1.40 14.50
C GLU A 195 -8.93 0.04 14.82
N VAL A 196 -9.65 -1.05 14.58
CA VAL A 196 -9.11 -2.42 14.71
C VAL A 196 -7.96 -2.64 13.72
N LYS A 197 -8.13 -2.25 12.45
CA LYS A 197 -7.07 -2.35 11.44
C LYS A 197 -5.84 -1.54 11.83
N ASN A 198 -6.04 -0.33 12.35
CA ASN A 198 -4.95 0.54 12.79
C ASN A 198 -4.22 -0.04 14.01
N LEU A 199 -4.94 -0.56 14.99
CA LEU A 199 -4.37 -1.13 16.21
C LEU A 199 -3.51 -2.37 15.92
N PHE A 200 -3.90 -3.19 14.95
CA PHE A 200 -3.23 -4.45 14.62
C PHE A 200 -2.54 -4.42 13.26
N ARG A 201 -2.20 -3.22 12.77
CA ARG A 201 -1.63 -2.99 11.43
C ARG A 201 -0.38 -3.83 11.15
N ASN A 202 0.47 -4.05 12.15
CA ASN A 202 1.73 -4.80 11.98
C ASN A 202 1.52 -6.29 11.69
N TYR A 203 0.33 -6.83 11.97
CA TYR A 203 -0.03 -8.21 11.65
C TYR A 203 -0.64 -8.35 10.25
N MET A 204 -0.98 -7.24 9.61
CA MET A 204 -1.59 -7.25 8.27
C MET A 204 -0.51 -7.41 7.21
N ALA A 205 -0.85 -8.09 6.13
CA ALA A 205 -0.04 -8.12 4.91
C ALA A 205 -0.88 -7.60 3.74
N GLN A 206 -0.73 -6.31 3.45
CA GLN A 206 -1.44 -5.67 2.34
C GLN A 206 -0.60 -5.69 1.07
N PRO A 207 -1.21 -5.91 -0.12
CA PRO A 207 -0.48 -5.89 -1.38
C PRO A 207 0.20 -4.54 -1.62
N PRO A 208 1.40 -4.51 -2.21
CA PRO A 208 2.06 -3.28 -2.61
C PRO A 208 1.21 -2.47 -3.60
N GLU A 209 1.28 -1.15 -3.49
CA GLU A 209 0.70 -0.24 -4.48
C GLU A 209 1.78 0.33 -5.41
N PHE A 210 1.52 0.26 -6.71
CA PHE A 210 2.35 0.86 -7.75
C PHE A 210 2.05 2.36 -7.90
N SER A 211 3.08 3.19 -7.97
CA SER A 211 2.93 4.63 -8.24
C SER A 211 2.47 4.94 -9.66
N TYR A 212 2.65 4.02 -10.60
CA TYR A 212 2.18 4.11 -11.98
C TYR A 212 1.24 2.95 -12.30
N LYS A 213 0.24 3.22 -13.14
CA LYS A 213 -0.59 2.17 -13.72
C LYS A 213 0.15 1.52 -14.89
N GLY A 214 -0.11 0.25 -15.16
CA GLY A 214 0.43 -0.39 -16.36
C GLY A 214 -0.04 0.31 -17.64
N GLY A 215 0.81 0.35 -18.65
CA GLY A 215 0.56 1.04 -19.92
C GLY A 215 1.82 1.35 -20.71
N ASN A 216 1.64 2.16 -21.76
CA ASN A 216 2.72 2.60 -22.65
C ASN A 216 3.22 3.99 -22.23
N TYR A 217 4.54 4.17 -22.23
CA TYR A 217 5.18 5.41 -21.81
C TYR A 217 6.35 5.77 -22.74
N ALA A 218 6.47 7.07 -23.05
CA ALA A 218 7.50 7.58 -23.94
C ALA A 218 8.74 8.13 -23.21
N GLN A 219 8.89 7.81 -21.92
CA GLN A 219 9.95 8.31 -21.06
C GLN A 219 10.31 7.27 -19.99
N VAL A 220 11.51 7.37 -19.43
CA VAL A 220 11.95 6.55 -18.29
C VAL A 220 11.04 6.78 -17.10
N ILE A 221 10.59 5.71 -16.44
CA ILE A 221 9.71 5.81 -15.27
C ILE A 221 10.45 5.43 -14.00
N PRO A 222 10.50 6.30 -12.97
CA PRO A 222 10.93 5.93 -11.63
C PRO A 222 9.79 5.28 -10.85
N LEU A 223 9.54 3.99 -11.12
CA LEU A 223 8.46 3.22 -10.52
C LEU A 223 8.69 3.05 -9.00
N LYS A 224 7.70 3.45 -8.20
CA LYS A 224 7.71 3.27 -6.75
C LYS A 224 6.68 2.25 -6.33
N LEU A 225 7.06 1.41 -5.38
CA LEU A 225 6.19 0.47 -4.70
C LEU A 225 6.00 0.96 -3.26
N THR A 226 4.77 0.96 -2.77
CA THR A 226 4.45 1.40 -1.41
C THR A 226 3.69 0.32 -0.67
N SER A 227 3.91 0.22 0.64
CA SER A 227 3.13 -0.62 1.55
C SER A 227 2.65 0.25 2.71
N GLY A 228 1.41 0.02 3.17
CA GLY A 228 0.84 0.72 4.32
C GLY A 228 1.37 0.23 5.68
N THR A 229 2.20 -0.82 5.69
CA THR A 229 2.64 -1.53 6.89
C THR A 229 4.14 -1.84 6.84
N GLN A 230 4.74 -2.11 8.00
CA GLN A 230 6.17 -2.43 8.11
C GLN A 230 6.45 -3.85 7.63
N GLY A 231 7.42 -3.99 6.72
CA GLY A 231 7.81 -5.26 6.13
C GLY A 231 8.68 -5.07 4.90
N THR A 232 8.76 -6.11 4.08
CA THR A 232 9.64 -6.17 2.92
C THR A 232 8.81 -6.43 1.67
N ILE A 233 9.05 -5.66 0.60
CA ILE A 233 8.45 -5.89 -0.71
C ILE A 233 9.48 -6.61 -1.57
N TYR A 234 9.10 -7.77 -2.11
CA TYR A 234 9.88 -8.52 -3.08
C TYR A 234 9.25 -8.36 -4.45
N TYR A 235 10.07 -8.18 -5.49
CA TYR A 235 9.57 -8.00 -6.85
C TYR A 235 10.40 -8.71 -7.91
N THR A 236 9.81 -8.85 -9.09
CA THR A 236 10.43 -9.29 -10.33
C THR A 236 10.02 -8.33 -11.45
N LEU A 237 10.81 -8.26 -12.53
CA LEU A 237 10.55 -7.39 -13.68
C LEU A 237 10.12 -8.16 -14.95
N ASP A 238 10.21 -9.48 -14.91
CA ASP A 238 9.96 -10.41 -16.02
C ASP A 238 8.64 -11.19 -15.88
N GLY A 239 7.85 -10.88 -14.85
CA GLY A 239 6.56 -11.51 -14.59
C GLY A 239 6.64 -12.81 -13.78
N MET A 240 7.83 -13.27 -13.38
CA MET A 240 7.93 -14.45 -12.51
C MET A 240 7.36 -14.18 -11.12
N MET A 241 6.81 -15.20 -10.46
CA MET A 241 6.27 -15.05 -9.11
C MET A 241 7.40 -14.71 -8.11
N PRO A 242 7.34 -13.55 -7.43
CA PRO A 242 8.38 -13.17 -6.48
C PRO A 242 8.37 -14.09 -5.26
N ASN A 243 9.55 -14.39 -4.75
CA ASN A 243 9.78 -15.16 -3.53
C ASN A 243 10.90 -14.50 -2.70
N GLU A 244 11.29 -15.12 -1.59
CA GLU A 244 12.30 -14.56 -0.65
C GLU A 244 13.70 -14.40 -1.25
N ASN A 245 13.98 -15.03 -2.40
CA ASN A 245 15.23 -14.84 -3.15
C ASN A 245 15.11 -13.79 -4.27
N SER A 246 13.93 -13.21 -4.49
CA SER A 246 13.72 -12.14 -5.47
C SER A 246 14.31 -10.82 -4.97
N GLU A 247 14.39 -9.83 -5.86
CA GLU A 247 14.91 -8.51 -5.49
C GLU A 247 14.04 -7.83 -4.43
N VAL A 248 14.69 -7.20 -3.47
CA VAL A 248 14.02 -6.43 -2.41
C VAL A 248 13.90 -4.98 -2.85
N TYR A 249 12.68 -4.45 -2.79
CA TYR A 249 12.44 -3.05 -3.08
C TYR A 249 12.96 -2.15 -1.95
N THR A 250 14.06 -1.46 -2.21
CA THR A 250 14.65 -0.46 -1.29
C THR A 250 14.74 0.94 -1.89
N THR A 251 14.70 1.05 -3.22
CA THR A 251 14.81 2.30 -3.98
C THR A 251 13.87 2.27 -5.18
N PRO A 252 13.49 3.42 -5.77
CA PRO A 252 12.70 3.44 -7.00
C PRO A 252 13.33 2.57 -8.10
N ILE A 253 12.50 1.85 -8.84
CA ILE A 253 12.89 1.01 -9.97
C ILE A 253 12.80 1.89 -11.21
N PHE A 254 13.92 2.12 -11.90
CA PHE A 254 13.93 2.85 -13.16
C PHE A 254 13.62 1.89 -14.30
N LEU A 255 12.51 2.12 -15.00
CA LEU A 255 12.13 1.39 -16.21
C LEU A 255 12.56 2.20 -17.42
N ASP A 256 13.66 1.77 -18.06
CA ASP A 256 14.17 2.31 -19.32
C ASP A 256 13.43 1.73 -20.53
N THR A 257 13.87 1.98 -21.76
CA THR A 257 13.24 1.42 -22.96
C THR A 257 13.15 -0.10 -22.90
N GLY A 258 11.94 -0.65 -23.03
CA GLY A 258 11.68 -2.09 -23.02
C GLY A 258 10.30 -2.47 -22.50
N ASN A 259 10.02 -3.78 -22.52
CA ASN A 259 8.79 -4.36 -21.97
C ASN A 259 9.08 -5.00 -20.61
N TYR A 260 8.31 -4.59 -19.59
CA TYR A 260 8.43 -5.09 -18.23
C TYR A 260 7.09 -5.67 -17.76
N THR A 261 7.15 -6.78 -17.04
CA THR A 261 6.02 -7.29 -16.25
C THR A 261 6.43 -7.28 -14.80
N VAL A 262 6.12 -6.17 -14.12
CA VAL A 262 6.54 -5.97 -12.73
C VAL A 262 5.55 -6.67 -11.82
N THR A 263 6.02 -7.69 -11.11
CA THR A 263 5.22 -8.47 -10.16
C THR A 263 5.79 -8.30 -8.77
N ALA A 264 4.96 -8.00 -7.78
CA ALA A 264 5.40 -7.71 -6.42
C ALA A 264 4.54 -8.40 -5.36
N ILE A 265 5.18 -8.73 -4.24
CA ILE A 265 4.54 -9.29 -3.05
C ILE A 265 5.11 -8.61 -1.80
N PHE A 266 4.25 -8.34 -0.83
CA PHE A 266 4.66 -7.81 0.48
C PHE A 266 4.72 -8.94 1.50
N VAL A 267 5.74 -8.91 2.37
CA VAL A 267 5.92 -9.83 3.48
C VAL A 267 6.12 -9.02 4.76
N ASN A 268 5.26 -9.21 5.77
CA ASN A 268 5.41 -8.51 7.05
C ASN A 268 6.47 -9.14 7.97
N GLU A 269 6.72 -8.54 9.12
CA GLU A 269 7.73 -9.01 10.09
C GLU A 269 7.47 -10.42 10.65
N TYR A 270 6.23 -10.91 10.52
CA TYR A 270 5.82 -12.25 10.97
C TYR A 270 5.84 -13.29 9.83
N GLY A 271 6.36 -12.93 8.65
CA GLY A 271 6.44 -13.83 7.49
C GLY A 271 5.11 -14.01 6.74
N ILE A 272 4.08 -13.21 7.05
CA ILE A 272 2.80 -13.27 6.35
C ILE A 272 2.90 -12.54 5.02
N LYS A 273 2.46 -13.22 3.96
CA LYS A 273 2.54 -12.77 2.58
C LYS A 273 1.21 -12.13 2.16
N SER A 274 1.28 -11.02 1.43
CA SER A 274 0.11 -10.41 0.79
C SER A 274 -0.32 -11.17 -0.45
N ASP A 275 -1.45 -10.79 -1.04
CA ASP A 275 -1.73 -11.14 -2.43
C ASP A 275 -0.65 -10.56 -3.36
N VAL A 276 -0.39 -11.27 -4.45
CA VAL A 276 0.55 -10.84 -5.49
C VAL A 276 -0.13 -9.83 -6.40
N VAL A 277 0.58 -8.75 -6.71
CA VAL A 277 0.15 -7.73 -7.68
C VAL A 277 1.08 -7.73 -8.88
N SER A 278 0.53 -7.48 -10.07
CA SER A 278 1.30 -7.45 -11.32
C SER A 278 0.81 -6.33 -12.23
N GLN A 279 1.75 -5.66 -12.91
CA GLN A 279 1.50 -4.59 -13.88
C GLN A 279 2.45 -4.73 -15.07
N ASN A 280 1.96 -4.42 -16.26
CA ASN A 280 2.74 -4.46 -17.49
C ASN A 280 3.08 -3.02 -17.91
N PHE A 281 4.36 -2.80 -18.25
CA PHE A 281 4.86 -1.52 -18.72
C PHE A 281 5.56 -1.71 -20.06
N ASP A 282 5.21 -0.88 -21.02
CA ASP A 282 5.90 -0.78 -22.31
C ASP A 282 6.51 0.62 -22.38
N ILE A 283 7.83 0.68 -22.35
CA ILE A 283 8.57 1.93 -22.33
C ILE A 283 9.25 2.08 -23.69
N ASP A 284 8.83 3.09 -24.45
CA ASP A 284 9.39 3.43 -25.74
C ASP A 284 9.92 4.86 -25.71
N VAL A 285 11.10 5.04 -25.11
CA VAL A 285 11.74 6.35 -25.04
C VAL A 285 12.18 6.77 -26.44
N ILE A 286 11.60 7.87 -26.94
CA ILE A 286 12.00 8.47 -28.21
C ILE A 286 13.35 9.14 -28.01
N LYS A 287 14.38 8.57 -28.62
CA LYS A 287 15.75 9.09 -28.59
C LYS A 287 16.03 9.94 -29.83
N PRO A 288 16.69 11.09 -29.70
CA PRO A 288 17.19 11.85 -30.85
C PRO A 288 18.14 11.02 -31.74
N PRO A 289 18.23 11.31 -33.05
CA PRO A 289 19.25 10.72 -33.90
C PRO A 289 20.64 11.20 -33.50
N ALA A 290 21.67 10.50 -33.98
CA ALA A 290 23.04 10.97 -33.81
C ALA A 290 23.27 12.31 -34.56
N PRO A 291 23.97 13.28 -33.96
CA PRO A 291 24.24 14.55 -34.62
C PRO A 291 25.16 14.36 -35.84
N GLU A 292 24.88 15.08 -36.91
CA GLU A 292 25.73 15.06 -38.11
C GLU A 292 26.95 15.96 -37.90
N VAL A 293 28.15 15.35 -37.84
CA VAL A 293 29.43 16.06 -37.77
C VAL A 293 30.05 16.09 -39.17
N SER A 294 30.22 17.30 -39.72
CA SER A 294 30.62 17.53 -41.11
C SER A 294 32.03 17.03 -41.43
N VAL A 295 32.92 17.10 -40.44
CA VAL A 295 34.32 16.64 -40.54
C VAL A 295 34.40 15.17 -40.15
N TYR A 296 34.80 14.31 -41.09
CA TYR A 296 34.95 12.87 -40.87
C TYR A 296 36.27 12.52 -40.17
N SER A 297 36.33 11.38 -39.49
CA SER A 297 37.57 10.92 -38.85
C SER A 297 38.71 10.78 -39.87
N GLY A 298 39.93 11.15 -39.48
CA GLY A 298 41.09 11.05 -40.36
C GLY A 298 42.31 11.85 -39.95
N GLU A 299 43.29 11.83 -40.83
CA GLU A 299 44.55 12.57 -40.73
C GLU A 299 44.44 13.89 -41.49
N TYR A 300 44.80 14.98 -40.83
CA TYR A 300 44.72 16.35 -41.34
C TYR A 300 46.10 17.00 -41.30
N THR A 301 46.40 17.77 -42.34
CA THR A 301 47.68 18.49 -42.48
C THR A 301 47.51 20.01 -42.52
N ALA A 302 46.27 20.48 -42.40
CA ALA A 302 45.93 21.89 -42.28
C ALA A 302 44.88 22.03 -41.16
N PRO A 303 44.82 23.18 -40.46
CA PRO A 303 43.82 23.40 -39.43
C PRO A 303 42.39 23.35 -40.00
N VAL A 304 41.49 22.66 -39.31
CA VAL A 304 40.08 22.51 -39.71
C VAL A 304 39.17 22.79 -38.51
N MET A 305 38.02 23.41 -38.76
CA MET A 305 36.98 23.59 -37.77
C MET A 305 36.02 22.40 -37.82
N ILE A 306 35.80 21.75 -36.67
CA ILE A 306 34.83 20.67 -36.48
C ILE A 306 33.46 21.32 -36.30
N GLU A 307 32.57 21.07 -37.25
CA GLU A 307 31.21 21.63 -37.25
C GLU A 307 30.18 20.51 -37.11
N VAL A 308 29.20 20.77 -36.24
CA VAL A 308 28.01 19.94 -36.06
C VAL A 308 26.82 20.65 -36.69
N ALA A 309 26.06 19.93 -37.50
CA ALA A 309 24.82 20.43 -38.09
C ALA A 309 23.82 20.81 -37.00
N GLU A 310 23.03 21.86 -37.26
CA GLU A 310 22.01 22.31 -36.32
C GLU A 310 20.94 21.23 -36.11
N SER A 311 20.63 20.94 -34.84
CA SER A 311 19.61 19.97 -34.45
C SER A 311 18.31 20.65 -34.07
N MET A 312 17.18 20.11 -34.54
CA MET A 312 15.84 20.56 -34.12
C MET A 312 15.30 19.81 -32.89
N GLU A 313 15.99 18.76 -32.43
CA GLU A 313 15.49 17.82 -31.42
C GLU A 313 16.12 18.03 -30.03
N GLY A 314 17.05 18.96 -29.90
CA GLY A 314 17.70 19.25 -28.62
C GLY A 314 19.04 19.96 -28.75
N MET A 315 19.76 20.03 -27.63
CA MET A 315 21.09 20.63 -27.56
C MET A 315 22.16 19.56 -27.81
N VAL A 316 23.23 19.93 -28.53
CA VAL A 316 24.36 19.04 -28.77
C VAL A 316 25.37 19.19 -27.62
N TYR A 317 25.70 18.06 -26.98
CA TYR A 317 26.76 17.96 -25.99
C TYR A 317 27.91 17.15 -26.55
N TYR A 318 29.12 17.44 -26.08
CA TYR A 318 30.30 16.72 -26.53
C TYR A 318 31.37 16.54 -25.43
N THR A 319 32.21 15.55 -25.67
CA THR A 319 33.42 15.26 -24.88
C THR A 319 34.62 15.18 -25.81
N THR A 320 35.82 15.37 -25.25
CA THR A 320 37.09 15.27 -25.97
C THR A 320 38.03 14.20 -25.40
N ASP A 321 37.59 13.51 -24.34
CA ASP A 321 38.33 12.49 -23.61
C ASP A 321 37.89 11.06 -23.99
N GLY A 322 36.98 10.95 -24.96
CA GLY A 322 36.42 9.68 -25.43
C GLY A 322 35.29 9.10 -24.57
N THR A 323 34.78 9.84 -23.58
CA THR A 323 33.63 9.40 -22.78
C THR A 323 32.29 9.76 -23.43
N GLU A 324 31.22 9.04 -23.11
CA GLU A 324 29.87 9.39 -23.59
C GLU A 324 29.42 10.74 -23.00
N PRO A 325 28.80 11.63 -23.81
CA PRO A 325 28.31 12.91 -23.30
C PRO A 325 27.22 12.74 -22.23
N THR A 326 27.23 13.66 -21.26
CA THR A 326 26.22 13.79 -20.20
C THR A 326 25.76 15.24 -20.11
N LEU A 327 24.74 15.54 -19.29
CA LEU A 327 24.30 16.93 -19.05
C LEU A 327 25.39 17.81 -18.40
N GLN A 328 26.48 17.23 -17.91
CA GLN A 328 27.63 17.94 -17.36
C GLN A 328 28.75 18.15 -18.40
N SER A 329 28.63 17.56 -19.59
CA SER A 329 29.58 17.69 -20.68
C SER A 329 29.51 19.07 -21.34
N LEU A 330 30.47 19.36 -22.21
CA LEU A 330 30.53 20.65 -22.91
C LEU A 330 29.36 20.80 -23.89
N ILE A 331 28.76 21.97 -23.93
CA ILE A 331 27.71 22.30 -24.91
C ILE A 331 28.38 22.78 -26.19
N TYR A 332 27.96 22.23 -27.33
CA TYR A 332 28.38 22.75 -28.64
C TYR A 332 27.64 24.05 -28.94
N THR A 333 28.38 25.16 -28.97
CA THR A 333 27.84 26.50 -29.24
C THR A 333 28.27 27.06 -30.60
N GLY A 334 29.07 26.30 -31.36
CA GLY A 334 29.62 26.71 -32.65
C GLY A 334 30.87 25.90 -33.01
N PRO A 335 31.46 26.16 -34.20
CA PRO A 335 32.59 25.41 -34.72
C PRO A 335 33.75 25.30 -33.73
N ILE A 336 34.27 24.09 -33.55
CA ILE A 336 35.38 23.79 -32.62
C ILE A 336 36.68 23.66 -33.42
N PRO A 337 37.76 24.39 -33.08
CA PRO A 337 39.02 24.21 -33.77
C PRO A 337 39.62 22.82 -33.46
N MET A 338 40.06 22.10 -34.49
CA MET A 338 40.67 20.78 -34.34
C MET A 338 41.98 20.88 -33.54
N PRO A 339 42.13 20.16 -32.41
CA PRO A 339 43.37 20.15 -31.64
C PRO A 339 44.55 19.58 -32.43
N LEU A 340 45.77 20.07 -32.16
CA LEU A 340 46.99 19.48 -32.69
C LEU A 340 47.18 18.06 -32.14
N GLY A 341 47.69 17.15 -32.98
CA GLY A 341 47.86 15.75 -32.63
C GLY A 341 46.53 14.99 -32.63
N LYS A 342 46.47 13.90 -31.84
CA LYS A 342 45.30 13.01 -31.78
C LYS A 342 44.23 13.56 -30.85
N SER A 343 42.98 13.51 -31.29
CA SER A 343 41.81 13.86 -30.50
C SER A 343 40.64 12.93 -30.82
N VAL A 344 39.81 12.65 -29.81
CA VAL A 344 38.61 11.83 -29.95
C VAL A 344 37.43 12.62 -29.41
N PHE A 345 36.44 12.85 -30.26
CA PHE A 345 35.21 13.54 -29.90
C PHE A 345 34.02 12.58 -29.90
N HIS A 346 33.17 12.70 -28.89
CA HIS A 346 31.82 12.13 -28.92
C HIS A 346 30.82 13.28 -28.92
N PHE A 347 29.85 13.25 -29.83
CA PHE A 347 28.79 14.23 -29.93
C PHE A 347 27.45 13.53 -29.77
N ALA A 348 26.56 14.06 -28.93
CA ALA A 348 25.21 13.51 -28.76
C ALA A 348 24.20 14.64 -28.58
N ILE A 349 22.97 14.41 -29.04
CA ILE A 349 21.85 15.34 -28.83
C ILE A 349 21.12 14.93 -27.55
N ALA A 350 20.85 15.89 -26.67
CA ALA A 350 19.99 15.71 -25.51
C ALA A 350 18.70 16.52 -25.66
N THR A 351 17.56 15.86 -25.42
CA THR A 351 16.24 16.52 -25.36
C THR A 351 16.13 17.44 -24.14
N GLU A 352 15.07 18.25 -24.08
CA GLU A 352 14.76 19.10 -22.93
C GLU A 352 14.60 18.29 -21.63
N ASP A 353 14.08 17.06 -21.72
CA ASP A 353 13.93 16.13 -20.60
C ASP A 353 15.24 15.42 -20.20
N GLY A 354 16.35 15.74 -20.87
CA GLY A 354 17.68 15.20 -20.57
C GLY A 354 17.92 13.80 -21.12
N VAL A 355 17.13 13.35 -22.09
CA VAL A 355 17.32 12.06 -22.77
C VAL A 355 18.34 12.22 -23.88
N PHE A 356 19.42 11.43 -23.80
CA PHE A 356 20.45 11.38 -24.84
C PHE A 356 20.06 10.44 -25.99
N GLY A 357 20.33 10.92 -27.20
CA GLY A 357 20.28 10.15 -28.44
C GLY A 357 21.47 9.22 -28.62
N GLU A 358 21.61 8.71 -29.84
CA GLU A 358 22.86 8.05 -30.25
C GLU A 358 24.01 9.06 -30.37
N SER A 359 25.24 8.57 -30.17
CA SER A 359 26.45 9.40 -30.22
C SER A 359 27.17 9.26 -31.56
N THR A 360 27.63 10.37 -32.13
CA THR A 360 28.58 10.39 -33.25
C THR A 360 30.00 10.48 -32.71
N VAL A 361 30.81 9.46 -33.03
CA VAL A 361 32.23 9.42 -32.66
C VAL A 361 33.11 9.90 -33.81
N ARG A 362 34.11 10.73 -33.49
CA ARG A 362 35.09 11.23 -34.44
C ARG A 362 36.50 11.18 -33.88
N GLU A 363 37.42 10.70 -34.69
CA GLU A 363 38.85 10.59 -34.35
C GLU A 363 39.65 11.41 -35.35
N TYR A 364 40.38 12.40 -34.86
CA TYR A 364 41.17 13.29 -35.70
C TYR A 364 42.63 13.24 -35.29
N THR A 365 43.51 13.32 -36.28
CA THR A 365 44.93 13.60 -36.07
C THR A 365 45.32 14.81 -36.91
N LEU A 366 45.64 15.94 -36.28
CA LEU A 366 46.16 17.11 -36.98
C LEU A 366 47.69 17.18 -36.84
N THR A 367 48.40 17.01 -37.95
CA THR A 367 49.86 17.14 -38.04
C THR A 367 50.24 18.16 -39.10
N LEU A 368 50.64 19.35 -38.67
CA LEU A 368 51.03 20.42 -39.57
C LEU A 368 52.40 20.12 -40.21
N PRO A 369 52.60 20.42 -41.52
CA PRO A 369 53.84 20.17 -42.23
C PRO A 369 54.90 21.24 -41.93
N THR A 370 55.22 21.43 -40.65
CA THR A 370 56.22 22.40 -40.17
C THR A 370 56.99 21.84 -38.98
N GLU A 371 58.23 22.30 -38.81
CA GLU A 371 59.02 22.11 -37.58
C GLU A 371 58.84 23.29 -36.60
N PHE A 372 58.20 24.38 -37.04
CA PHE A 372 57.93 25.55 -36.20
C PHE A 372 56.77 25.25 -35.25
N THR A 373 57.06 25.14 -33.95
CA THR A 373 56.11 24.70 -32.92
C THR A 373 55.35 25.87 -32.27
N PRO A 374 54.23 25.61 -31.58
CA PRO A 374 53.58 26.62 -30.75
C PRO A 374 54.50 27.24 -29.69
N GLU A 375 55.46 26.46 -29.16
CA GLU A 375 56.47 26.95 -28.21
C GLU A 375 57.47 27.91 -28.87
N ASP A 376 57.85 27.66 -30.12
CA ASP A 376 58.69 28.59 -30.90
C ASP A 376 57.95 29.90 -31.16
N ALA A 377 56.65 29.82 -31.51
CA ALA A 377 55.78 30.98 -31.70
C ALA A 377 55.63 31.81 -30.42
N LEU A 378 55.45 31.17 -29.26
CA LEU A 378 55.42 31.86 -27.96
C LEU A 378 56.76 32.55 -27.66
N SER A 379 57.87 31.85 -27.89
CA SER A 379 59.21 32.38 -27.63
C SER A 379 59.55 33.59 -28.51
N GLY A 380 59.17 33.56 -29.78
CA GLY A 380 59.33 34.71 -30.67
C GLY A 380 58.39 35.85 -30.32
N LEU A 381 57.16 35.58 -29.87
CA LEU A 381 56.25 36.62 -29.36
C LEU A 381 56.85 37.36 -28.14
N TYR A 382 57.50 36.65 -27.22
CA TYR A 382 58.22 37.26 -26.10
C TYR A 382 59.39 38.14 -26.54
N SER A 383 60.06 37.75 -27.63
CA SER A 383 61.11 38.56 -28.24
C SER A 383 60.53 39.86 -28.80
N GLN A 384 59.40 39.79 -29.51
CA GLN A 384 58.67 40.98 -30.00
C GLN A 384 58.24 41.92 -28.85
N PHE A 385 57.75 41.37 -27.75
CA PHE A 385 57.41 42.19 -26.57
C PHE A 385 58.62 42.91 -25.98
N THR A 386 59.76 42.23 -25.92
CA THR A 386 61.01 42.80 -25.40
C THR A 386 61.54 43.91 -26.32
N GLU A 387 61.50 43.71 -27.64
CA GLU A 387 61.86 44.72 -28.64
C GLU A 387 60.94 45.95 -28.57
N ASN A 388 59.66 45.73 -28.30
CA ASN A 388 58.66 46.78 -28.07
C ASN A 388 58.71 47.39 -26.65
N GLY A 389 59.76 47.09 -25.87
CA GLY A 389 60.06 47.72 -24.58
C GLY A 389 59.31 47.16 -23.38
N LYS A 390 58.60 46.04 -23.51
CA LYS A 390 58.01 45.33 -22.36
C LYS A 390 59.07 44.48 -21.66
N THR A 391 58.93 44.29 -20.35
CA THR A 391 59.78 43.36 -19.59
C THR A 391 59.07 42.02 -19.49
N VAL A 392 59.64 40.99 -20.12
CA VAL A 392 59.16 39.61 -20.04
C VAL A 392 59.96 38.87 -18.97
N GLU A 393 59.26 38.28 -18.01
CA GLU A 393 59.85 37.49 -16.93
C GLU A 393 60.33 36.12 -17.44
N ALA A 394 61.12 35.41 -16.63
CA ALA A 394 61.69 34.12 -17.00
C ALA A 394 60.63 33.02 -17.27
N ASP A 395 59.42 33.19 -16.75
CA ASP A 395 58.28 32.30 -16.97
C ASP A 395 57.42 32.71 -18.19
N GLY A 396 57.85 33.72 -18.97
CA GLY A 396 57.12 34.25 -20.12
C GLY A 396 56.00 35.22 -19.75
N SER A 397 55.82 35.54 -18.47
CA SER A 397 54.80 36.49 -18.02
C SER A 397 55.25 37.94 -18.15
N ILE A 398 54.29 38.86 -18.24
CA ILE A 398 54.55 40.30 -18.22
C ILE A 398 53.80 40.91 -17.03
N LEU A 399 54.54 41.51 -16.10
CA LEU A 399 53.96 42.14 -14.91
C LEU A 399 53.07 43.33 -15.32
N SER A 400 51.92 43.44 -14.65
CA SER A 400 51.02 44.60 -14.72
C SER A 400 51.04 45.32 -13.37
N PRO A 401 51.90 46.36 -13.20
CA PRO A 401 52.02 47.08 -11.94
C PRO A 401 50.72 47.75 -11.51
N ASP A 402 49.93 48.22 -12.49
CA ASP A 402 48.69 48.95 -12.26
C ASP A 402 47.56 48.04 -11.76
N LEU A 403 47.55 46.77 -12.19
CA LEU A 403 46.51 45.79 -11.87
C LEU A 403 46.93 44.79 -10.80
N ASN A 404 48.16 44.88 -10.29
CA ASN A 404 48.73 43.96 -9.31
C ASN A 404 48.57 42.49 -9.72
N GLY A 405 49.04 42.16 -10.92
CA GLY A 405 48.97 40.83 -11.52
C GLY A 405 49.96 40.67 -12.67
N ARG A 406 49.78 39.64 -13.50
CA ARG A 406 50.64 39.36 -14.67
C ARG A 406 49.83 38.91 -15.87
N TYR A 407 50.31 39.24 -17.06
CA TYR A 407 49.81 38.71 -18.32
C TYR A 407 50.57 37.44 -18.69
N LEU A 408 49.83 36.41 -19.05
CA LEU A 408 50.29 35.11 -19.53
C LEU A 408 49.84 34.96 -20.98
N TYR A 409 50.65 34.27 -21.78
CA TYR A 409 50.35 34.02 -23.19
C TYR A 409 50.29 32.53 -23.42
N THR A 410 49.14 32.07 -23.93
CA THR A 410 48.84 30.64 -24.02
C THR A 410 48.38 30.30 -25.42
N PHE A 411 49.03 29.30 -26.04
CA PHE A 411 48.54 28.70 -27.26
C PHE A 411 47.12 28.17 -27.06
N GLN A 412 46.24 28.47 -28.00
CA GLN A 412 44.84 28.04 -27.96
C GLN A 412 44.59 26.92 -28.98
N TYR A 413 44.86 27.20 -30.26
CA TYR A 413 44.61 26.29 -31.37
C TYR A 413 45.31 26.79 -32.65
N ALA A 414 45.36 25.94 -33.67
CA ALA A 414 45.74 26.36 -35.02
C ALA A 414 44.49 26.79 -35.82
N LEU A 415 44.62 27.82 -36.64
CA LEU A 415 43.53 28.42 -37.41
C LEU A 415 43.97 28.60 -38.87
N SER A 416 43.16 28.15 -39.81
CA SER A 416 43.35 28.45 -41.24
C SER A 416 42.47 29.65 -41.61
N ILE A 417 43.06 30.68 -42.19
CA ILE A 417 42.37 31.86 -42.70
C ILE A 417 42.47 31.82 -44.24
N PRO A 418 41.34 31.75 -44.96
CA PRO A 418 41.34 31.71 -46.42
C PRO A 418 42.16 32.84 -47.02
N ASP A 419 42.98 32.50 -48.01
CA ASP A 419 43.88 33.40 -48.75
C ASP A 419 45.02 34.06 -47.93
N GLU A 420 45.04 33.91 -46.60
CA GLU A 420 46.07 34.49 -45.72
C GLU A 420 47.08 33.43 -45.23
N GLY A 421 46.62 32.23 -44.85
CA GLY A 421 47.50 31.14 -44.40
C GLY A 421 47.03 30.41 -43.15
N ASP A 422 47.93 29.62 -42.57
CA ASP A 422 47.68 28.89 -41.32
C ASP A 422 48.43 29.56 -40.18
N PHE A 423 47.75 29.75 -39.04
CA PHE A 423 48.25 30.51 -37.91
C PHE A 423 48.15 29.73 -36.60
N TYR A 424 49.15 29.88 -35.72
CA TYR A 424 48.99 29.57 -34.31
C TYR A 424 48.31 30.73 -33.60
N VAL A 425 47.20 30.43 -32.92
CA VAL A 425 46.43 31.42 -32.16
C VAL A 425 46.87 31.40 -30.70
N ILE A 426 47.35 32.55 -30.22
CA ILE A 426 47.86 32.72 -28.86
C ILE A 426 46.97 33.76 -28.15
N ALA A 427 46.39 33.39 -27.02
CA ALA A 427 45.56 34.29 -26.23
C ALA A 427 46.35 34.88 -25.05
N GLU A 428 46.09 36.16 -24.79
CA GLU A 428 46.52 36.83 -23.57
C GLU A 428 45.52 36.56 -22.44
N VAL A 429 46.07 36.15 -21.30
CA VAL A 429 45.34 35.80 -20.08
C VAL A 429 45.91 36.64 -18.95
N PHE A 430 45.07 37.36 -18.23
CA PHE A 430 45.48 38.07 -17.03
C PHE A 430 45.31 37.18 -15.81
N GLU A 431 46.36 37.05 -15.00
CA GLU A 431 46.36 36.36 -13.72
C GLU A 431 46.52 37.37 -12.59
N ASP A 432 45.56 37.40 -11.67
CA ASP A 432 45.59 38.29 -10.52
C ASP A 432 46.51 37.77 -9.40
N SER A 433 46.69 38.58 -8.35
CA SER A 433 47.49 38.19 -7.17
C SER A 433 46.99 36.96 -6.40
N ALA A 434 45.74 36.52 -6.63
CA ALA A 434 45.17 35.32 -6.05
C ALA A 434 45.33 34.08 -6.95
N GLY A 435 45.91 34.25 -8.15
CA GLY A 435 46.08 33.19 -9.15
C GLY A 435 44.84 32.94 -10.01
N MET A 436 43.84 33.82 -9.98
CA MET A 436 42.67 33.70 -10.84
C MET A 436 42.98 34.22 -12.24
N GLN A 437 42.74 33.38 -13.25
CA GLN A 437 43.03 33.67 -14.65
C GLN A 437 41.77 34.10 -15.43
N THR A 438 41.88 35.19 -16.19
CA THR A 438 40.80 35.74 -17.02
C THR A 438 41.32 36.09 -18.41
N LYS A 439 40.62 35.68 -19.47
CA LYS A 439 40.97 36.08 -20.85
C LYS A 439 40.78 37.59 -21.02
N THR A 440 41.78 38.29 -21.56
CA THR A 440 41.69 39.76 -21.77
C THR A 440 40.93 40.14 -23.03
N GLY A 441 40.78 39.19 -23.96
CA GLY A 441 40.25 39.41 -25.30
C GLY A 441 41.32 39.77 -26.34
N THR A 442 42.57 40.03 -25.92
CA THR A 442 43.69 40.18 -26.84
C THR A 442 44.14 38.82 -27.35
N VAL A 443 44.24 38.68 -28.67
CA VAL A 443 44.66 37.46 -29.33
C VAL A 443 45.72 37.82 -30.38
N PHE A 444 46.73 36.96 -30.50
CA PHE A 444 47.78 37.03 -31.49
C PHE A 444 47.64 35.85 -32.46
N ALA A 445 47.99 36.07 -33.71
CA ALA A 445 48.13 35.05 -34.73
C ALA A 445 49.59 35.06 -35.21
N VAL A 446 50.21 33.89 -35.23
CA VAL A 446 51.58 33.71 -35.72
C VAL A 446 51.53 32.81 -36.93
N ASP A 447 51.99 33.28 -38.08
CA ASP A 447 52.02 32.49 -39.31
C ASP A 447 52.95 31.27 -39.11
N ILE A 448 52.42 30.09 -39.39
CA ILE A 448 53.05 28.80 -39.11
C ILE A 448 54.28 28.55 -40.02
N TYR A 449 54.34 29.18 -41.19
CA TYR A 449 55.37 28.93 -42.21
C TYR A 449 56.35 30.09 -42.35
N THR A 450 55.91 31.33 -42.16
CA THR A 450 56.76 32.52 -42.25
C THR A 450 57.29 32.98 -40.89
N GLY A 451 56.59 32.66 -39.80
CA GLY A 451 56.91 33.13 -38.45
C GLY A 451 56.58 34.60 -38.22
N GLU A 452 55.73 35.21 -39.06
CA GLU A 452 55.27 36.59 -38.90
C GLU A 452 54.19 36.72 -37.81
N TYR A 453 54.20 37.84 -37.09
CA TYR A 453 53.33 38.08 -35.93
C TYR A 453 52.25 39.11 -36.25
N TYR A 454 51.03 38.77 -35.85
CA TYR A 454 49.85 39.59 -36.05
C TYR A 454 49.03 39.68 -34.77
N LYS A 455 48.35 40.81 -34.58
CA LYS A 455 47.22 40.91 -33.68
C LYS A 455 45.97 40.43 -34.41
N LEU A 456 45.27 39.47 -33.81
CA LEU A 456 44.08 38.86 -34.38
C LEU A 456 42.83 39.48 -33.76
N SER A 457 41.91 39.93 -34.62
CA SER A 457 40.58 40.38 -34.20
C SER A 457 39.49 39.91 -35.16
N ARG A 458 38.22 40.02 -34.75
CA ARG A 458 37.06 39.75 -35.61
C ARG A 458 36.40 41.06 -36.02
N GLY A 459 36.15 41.19 -37.32
CA GLY A 459 35.44 42.33 -37.92
C GLY A 459 33.93 42.25 -37.75
N ALA A 460 33.23 43.31 -38.15
CA ALA A 460 31.77 43.41 -38.02
C ALA A 460 30.97 42.41 -38.88
N LEU A 461 31.62 41.78 -39.86
CA LEU A 461 31.05 40.74 -40.72
C LEU A 461 31.54 39.34 -40.34
N ASP A 462 32.06 39.18 -39.12
CA ASP A 462 32.64 37.94 -38.59
C ASP A 462 33.88 37.42 -39.34
N ASN A 463 34.54 38.30 -40.11
CA ASN A 463 35.80 38.02 -40.79
C ASN A 463 37.00 38.22 -39.87
N TYR A 464 38.06 37.43 -40.05
CA TYR A 464 39.32 37.63 -39.35
C TYR A 464 40.06 38.87 -39.88
N ILE A 465 40.62 39.65 -38.98
CA ILE A 465 41.46 40.82 -39.29
C ILE A 465 42.83 40.58 -38.64
N LEU A 466 43.87 40.60 -39.47
CA LEU A 466 45.27 40.47 -39.09
C LEU A 466 45.92 41.86 -39.16
N GLU A 467 46.30 42.41 -38.01
CA GLU A 467 47.10 43.64 -37.94
C GLU A 467 48.55 43.26 -37.62
N PRO A 468 49.55 43.62 -38.44
CA PRO A 468 50.94 43.33 -38.14
C PRO A 468 51.32 43.85 -36.75
N TYR A 469 51.96 43.00 -35.95
CA TYR A 469 52.31 43.30 -34.56
C TYR A 469 53.71 43.89 -34.41
#